data_AF-A0A6A0GVY1-F1
#
_entry.id   AF-A0A6A0GVY1-F1
#
_cell.length_a   1.000
_cell.length_b   1.000
_cell.length_c   1.000
_cell.angle_alpha   90.00
_cell.angle_beta   90.00
_cell.angle_gamma   90.00
#
_symmetry.space_group_name_H-M   'P 1'
#
loop_
_entity.id
_entity.type
_entity.pdbx_description
1 polymer ?
#
loop_
_entity_poly.entity_id
_entity_poly.type
_entity_poly.pdbx_seq_one_letter_code
_entity_poly.pdbx_strand_id
1 'polypeptide(L)'
;MLRSGVAAIFGPQSGQTSAHVQSICDAFAVPHIETRWDYRMRRDDYSVNLYPHPSSLSKAYLDLVRLFGWTSFCILYEDNEGLIRLQELLKTPPQEFEISIRQLDRGSDFR
;
A
#
# COMPACT_ATOMS: atom_id res chain seq x y z
N MET A 1 -25.97 -2.60 -13.89
CA MET A 1 -25.36 -1.67 -12.93
C MET A 1 -25.48 -0.24 -13.39
N LEU A 2 -24.64 0.26 -14.32
CA LEU A 2 -24.71 1.68 -14.72
C LEU A 2 -26.07 2.07 -15.33
N ARG A 3 -26.64 1.21 -16.19
CA ARG A 3 -27.98 1.42 -16.77
C ARG A 3 -29.13 1.39 -15.76
N SER A 4 -28.94 0.74 -14.62
CA SER A 4 -29.95 0.67 -13.55
C SER A 4 -29.79 1.79 -12.51
N GLY A 5 -28.78 2.64 -12.66
CA GLY A 5 -28.40 3.67 -11.69
C GLY A 5 -27.61 3.09 -10.51
N VAL A 6 -26.48 3.72 -10.18
CA VAL A 6 -25.69 3.45 -8.97
C VAL A 6 -25.19 4.77 -8.40
N ALA A 7 -25.07 4.86 -7.07
CA ALA A 7 -24.55 6.05 -6.40
C ALA A 7 -23.01 6.06 -6.30
N ALA A 8 -22.39 4.88 -6.27
CA ALA A 8 -20.94 4.68 -6.23
C ALA A 8 -20.58 3.23 -6.60
N ILE A 9 -19.30 2.98 -6.89
CA ILE A 9 -18.72 1.65 -7.10
C ILE A 9 -17.62 1.42 -6.06
N PHE A 10 -17.61 0.24 -5.43
CA PHE A 10 -16.64 -0.14 -4.40
C PHE A 10 -15.68 -1.21 -4.92
N GLY A 11 -14.39 -1.02 -4.65
CA GLY A 11 -13.33 -1.92 -5.14
C GLY A 11 -13.23 -1.91 -6.67
N PRO A 12 -12.50 -2.86 -7.28
CA PRO A 12 -12.02 -4.13 -6.72
C PRO A 12 -10.68 -4.03 -5.95
N GLN A 13 -10.25 -5.15 -5.37
CA GLN A 13 -8.96 -5.24 -4.68
C GLN A 13 -7.76 -5.38 -5.64
N SER A 14 -7.99 -5.92 -6.84
CA SER A 14 -6.96 -6.03 -7.90
C SER A 14 -6.62 -4.67 -8.48
N GLY A 15 -5.35 -4.26 -8.40
CA GLY A 15 -4.90 -2.97 -8.96
C GLY A 15 -5.12 -2.85 -10.47
N GLN A 16 -4.93 -3.92 -11.24
CA GLN A 16 -5.13 -3.91 -12.70
C GLN A 16 -6.61 -3.70 -13.05
N THR A 17 -7.50 -4.44 -12.38
CA THR A 17 -8.94 -4.30 -12.61
C THR A 17 -9.45 -2.96 -12.08
N SER A 18 -8.87 -2.44 -11.00
CA SER A 18 -9.24 -1.14 -10.44
C SER A 18 -8.99 -0.01 -11.43
N ALA A 19 -7.88 -0.05 -12.16
CA ALA A 19 -7.60 0.95 -13.20
C ALA A 19 -8.67 0.96 -14.31
N HIS A 20 -9.18 -0.21 -14.71
CA HIS A 20 -10.27 -0.29 -15.68
C HIS A 20 -11.60 0.25 -15.12
N VAL A 21 -11.92 -0.08 -13.86
CA VAL A 21 -13.13 0.45 -13.19
C VAL A 21 -13.03 1.96 -13.04
N GLN A 22 -11.87 2.49 -12.68
CA GLN A 22 -11.60 3.91 -12.55
C GLN A 22 -11.90 4.66 -13.86
N SER A 23 -11.39 4.17 -15.01
CA SER A 23 -11.65 4.80 -16.30
C SER A 23 -13.14 4.86 -16.66
N ILE A 24 -13.92 3.86 -16.25
CA ILE A 24 -15.38 3.86 -16.43
C ILE A 24 -16.03 4.88 -15.49
N CYS A 25 -15.61 4.90 -14.22
CA CYS A 25 -16.11 5.85 -13.22
C CYS A 25 -15.88 7.30 -13.64
N ASP A 26 -14.69 7.60 -14.17
CA ASP A 26 -14.36 8.90 -14.76
C ASP A 26 -15.30 9.28 -15.90
N ALA A 27 -15.52 8.35 -16.85
CA ALA A 27 -16.36 8.60 -18.02
C ALA A 27 -17.83 8.85 -17.69
N PHE A 28 -18.33 8.24 -16.61
CA PHE A 28 -19.74 8.35 -16.18
C PHE A 28 -19.94 9.26 -14.97
N ALA A 29 -18.89 9.92 -14.47
CA ALA A 29 -18.91 10.73 -13.25
C ALA A 29 -19.50 10.00 -12.04
N VAL A 30 -19.20 8.69 -11.92
CA VAL A 30 -19.66 7.84 -10.81
C VAL A 30 -18.53 7.75 -9.78
N PRO A 31 -18.78 8.02 -8.49
CA PRO A 31 -17.76 7.86 -7.45
C PRO A 31 -17.22 6.42 -7.36
N HIS A 32 -15.90 6.28 -7.35
CA HIS A 32 -15.18 5.04 -7.13
C HIS A 32 -14.52 5.06 -5.74
N ILE A 33 -14.82 4.05 -4.92
CA ILE A 33 -14.34 3.94 -3.54
C ILE A 33 -13.42 2.73 -3.44
N GLU A 34 -12.13 3.00 -3.25
CA GLU A 34 -11.10 1.98 -3.13
C GLU A 34 -10.75 1.71 -1.65
N THR A 35 -10.36 0.47 -1.37
CA THR A 35 -9.93 0.01 -0.03
C THR A 35 -8.70 -0.88 -0.16
N ARG A 36 -7.82 -0.56 -1.10
CA ARG A 36 -6.64 -1.36 -1.43
C ARG A 36 -5.37 -0.55 -1.25
N TRP A 37 -4.27 -1.26 -1.05
CA TRP A 37 -2.95 -0.68 -1.15
C TRP A 37 -2.73 -0.07 -2.55
N ASP A 38 -2.41 1.22 -2.59
CA ASP A 38 -1.87 1.88 -3.76
C ASP A 38 -0.78 2.87 -3.32
N TYR A 39 0.44 2.66 -3.81
CA TYR A 39 1.56 3.55 -3.55
C TYR A 39 1.70 4.64 -4.61
N ARG A 40 0.94 4.55 -5.71
CA ARG A 40 0.96 5.55 -6.78
C ARG A 40 0.25 6.78 -6.27
N MET A 41 0.98 7.88 -6.17
CA MET A 41 0.44 9.20 -5.85
C MET A 41 -0.23 9.83 -7.08
N ARG A 42 -1.16 9.10 -7.70
CA ARG A 42 -1.98 9.63 -8.79
C ARG A 42 -3.25 10.19 -8.20
N ARG A 43 -3.62 11.38 -8.66
CA ARG A 43 -4.92 11.97 -8.37
C ARG A 43 -5.84 11.58 -9.51
N ASP A 44 -6.71 10.61 -9.24
CA ASP A 44 -7.78 10.23 -10.15
C ASP A 44 -9.04 11.03 -9.81
N ASP A 45 -9.74 11.52 -10.82
CA ASP A 45 -11.02 12.19 -10.62
C ASP A 45 -12.07 11.17 -10.17
N TYR A 46 -13.13 11.63 -9.48
CA TYR A 46 -14.19 10.74 -8.99
C TYR A 46 -13.74 9.52 -8.16
N SER A 47 -12.50 9.51 -7.65
CA SER A 47 -11.95 8.41 -6.86
C SER A 47 -11.59 8.84 -5.44
N VAL A 48 -11.83 7.95 -4.49
CA VAL A 48 -11.30 8.06 -3.13
C VAL A 48 -10.80 6.70 -2.65
N ASN A 49 -9.54 6.64 -2.23
CA ASN A 49 -8.98 5.46 -1.60
C ASN A 49 -8.98 5.62 -0.07
N LEU A 50 -9.74 4.76 0.62
CA LEU A 50 -9.85 4.73 2.07
C LEU A 50 -8.78 3.85 2.73
N TYR A 51 -7.94 3.18 1.93
CA TYR A 51 -6.80 2.47 2.46
C TYR A 51 -5.78 3.45 3.06
N PRO A 52 -5.15 3.13 4.21
CA PRO A 52 -4.16 4.01 4.83
C PRO A 52 -3.05 4.42 3.87
N HIS A 53 -2.77 5.73 3.82
CA HIS A 53 -1.72 6.27 2.97
C HIS A 53 -0.35 5.63 3.30
N PRO A 54 0.51 5.32 2.29
CA PRO A 54 1.83 4.73 2.49
C PRO A 54 2.70 5.36 3.59
N SER A 55 2.71 6.70 3.68
CA SER A 55 3.48 7.40 4.71
C SER A 55 2.90 7.21 6.11
N SER A 56 1.58 7.08 6.26
CA SER A 56 0.94 6.82 7.55
C SER A 56 1.30 5.44 8.07
N LEU A 57 1.24 4.42 7.20
CA LEU A 57 1.67 3.06 7.57
C LEU A 57 3.16 3.04 7.93
N SER A 58 4.00 3.72 7.16
CA SER A 58 5.42 3.71 7.41
C SER A 58 5.81 4.33 8.75
N LYS A 59 5.13 5.41 9.16
CA LYS A 59 5.30 5.99 10.51
C LYS A 59 4.81 5.03 11.59
N ALA A 60 3.66 4.41 11.40
CA ALA A 60 3.12 3.45 12.36
C ALA A 60 4.08 2.26 12.59
N TYR A 61 4.76 1.75 11.56
CA TYR A 61 5.77 0.71 11.73
C TYR A 61 6.99 1.18 12.52
N LEU A 62 7.49 2.40 12.25
CA LEU A 62 8.58 3.00 13.02
C LEU A 62 8.20 3.17 14.50
N ASP A 63 6.98 3.65 14.76
CA ASP A 63 6.48 3.83 16.12
C ASP A 63 6.34 2.49 16.85
N LEU A 64 5.90 1.43 16.18
CA LEU A 64 5.83 0.08 16.73
C LEU A 64 7.21 -0.48 17.09
N VAL A 65 8.19 -0.36 16.19
CA VAL A 65 9.57 -0.81 16.42
C VAL A 65 10.17 -0.11 17.65
N ARG A 66 9.95 1.20 17.77
CA ARG A 66 10.37 2.00 18.93
C ARG A 66 9.64 1.60 20.20
N LEU A 67 8.33 1.42 20.14
CA LEU A 67 7.50 1.00 21.27
C LEU A 67 7.94 -0.36 21.84
N PHE A 68 8.33 -1.29 20.96
CA PHE A 68 8.85 -2.60 21.35
C PHE A 68 10.32 -2.58 21.78
N GLY A 69 11.01 -1.44 21.66
CA GLY A 69 12.41 -1.30 22.08
C GLY A 69 13.38 -2.12 21.24
N TRP A 70 13.06 -2.36 19.96
CA TRP A 70 13.96 -3.12 19.09
C TRP A 70 15.20 -2.28 18.74
N THR A 71 16.37 -2.92 18.80
CA THR A 71 17.65 -2.30 18.43
C THR A 71 18.30 -2.94 17.21
N SER A 72 17.94 -4.19 16.90
CA SER A 72 18.45 -4.96 15.76
C SER A 72 17.35 -5.88 15.21
N PHE A 73 17.12 -5.87 13.89
CA PHE A 73 16.09 -6.69 13.24
C PHE A 73 16.35 -6.93 11.75
N CYS A 74 15.56 -7.84 11.16
CA CYS A 74 15.60 -8.18 9.75
C CYS A 74 14.29 -7.80 9.05
N ILE A 75 14.38 -7.06 7.95
CA ILE A 75 13.26 -6.80 7.04
C ILE A 75 13.25 -7.90 5.98
N LEU A 76 12.18 -8.70 5.99
CA LEU A 76 11.87 -9.68 4.95
C LEU A 76 10.83 -9.10 4.00
N TYR A 77 11.10 -9.14 2.69
CA TYR A 77 10.19 -8.62 1.68
C TYR A 77 10.13 -9.49 0.44
N GLU A 78 9.00 -9.50 -0.25
CA GLU A 78 8.81 -10.27 -1.50
C GLU A 78 9.12 -9.42 -2.74
N ASP A 79 8.61 -8.19 -2.76
CA ASP A 79 8.76 -7.26 -3.87
C ASP A 79 9.15 -5.84 -3.41
N ASN A 80 9.66 -5.05 -4.35
CA ASN A 80 10.12 -3.69 -4.07
C ASN A 80 8.98 -2.75 -3.63
N GLU A 81 7.71 -3.08 -3.92
CA GLU A 81 6.57 -2.28 -3.48
C GLU A 81 6.35 -2.42 -1.97
N GLY A 82 6.66 -3.59 -1.40
CA GLY A 82 6.69 -3.82 0.04
C GLY A 82 7.61 -2.86 0.80
N LEU A 83 8.75 -2.51 0.22
CA LEU A 83 9.72 -1.58 0.84
C LEU A 83 9.19 -0.16 0.98
N ILE A 84 8.23 0.26 0.13
CA ILE A 84 7.63 1.60 0.21
C ILE A 84 6.90 1.81 1.53
N ARG A 85 6.29 0.74 2.07
CA ARG A 85 5.64 0.77 3.40
C ARG A 85 6.63 0.92 4.54
N LEU A 86 7.89 0.62 4.32
CA LEU A 86 8.94 0.63 5.34
C LEU A 86 9.89 1.82 5.17
N GLN A 87 9.56 2.80 4.32
CA GLN A 87 10.44 3.90 3.97
C GLN A 87 10.99 4.68 5.19
N GLU A 88 10.19 4.91 6.22
CA GLU A 88 10.60 5.64 7.42
C GLU A 88 11.58 4.82 8.27
N LEU A 89 11.44 3.49 8.31
CA LEU A 89 12.42 2.59 8.92
C LEU A 89 13.73 2.52 8.12
N LEU A 90 13.65 2.59 6.79
CA LEU A 90 14.84 2.58 5.93
C LEU A 90 15.60 3.91 5.93
N LYS A 91 14.92 5.01 6.26
CA LYS A 91 15.51 6.35 6.37
C LYS A 91 16.13 6.61 7.74
N THR A 92 15.84 5.80 8.77
CA THR A 92 16.44 5.99 10.09
C THR A 92 17.95 5.73 10.05
N PRO A 93 18.74 6.49 10.82
CA PRO A 93 20.19 6.40 10.80
C PRO A 93 20.66 5.04 11.34
N PRO A 94 21.79 4.49 10.85
CA PRO A 94 22.31 3.19 11.31
C PRO A 94 22.64 3.13 12.80
N GLN A 95 22.79 4.29 13.47
CA GLN A 95 23.00 4.38 14.91
C GLN A 95 21.73 4.10 15.72
N GLU A 96 20.55 4.26 15.12
CA GLU A 96 19.27 4.00 15.81
C GLU A 96 18.92 2.51 15.77
N PHE A 97 19.06 1.87 14.60
CA PHE A 97 18.75 0.46 14.42
C PHE A 97 19.79 -0.24 13.56
N GLU A 98 20.15 -1.46 13.96
CA GLU A 98 20.86 -2.40 13.09
C GLU A 98 19.84 -3.15 12.23
N ILE A 99 19.73 -2.78 10.95
CA ILE A 99 18.73 -3.34 10.03
C ILE A 99 19.42 -4.20 8.98
N SER A 100 19.05 -5.48 8.93
CA SER A 100 19.36 -6.36 7.79
C SER A 100 18.15 -6.45 6.86
N ILE A 101 18.38 -6.48 5.54
CA ILE A 101 17.31 -6.55 4.54
C ILE A 101 17.51 -7.80 3.70
N ARG A 102 16.47 -8.62 3.56
CA ARG A 102 16.50 -9.85 2.77
C ARG A 102 15.24 -9.98 1.92
N GLN A 103 15.44 -10.25 0.64
CA GLN A 103 14.36 -10.56 -0.29
C GLN A 103 14.04 -12.05 -0.23
N LEU A 104 12.76 -12.40 -0.24
CA LEU A 104 12.30 -13.78 -0.35
C LEU A 104 12.35 -14.24 -1.81
N ASP A 105 12.94 -15.41 -2.05
CA ASP A 105 12.98 -16.03 -3.37
C ASP A 105 11.59 -16.50 -3.81
N ARG A 106 11.22 -16.23 -5.06
CA ARG A 106 9.88 -16.51 -5.62
C ARG A 106 9.55 -18.01 -5.82
N GLY A 107 10.36 -18.93 -5.31
CA GLY A 107 10.27 -20.35 -5.68
C GLY A 107 10.50 -21.36 -4.55
N SER A 108 10.73 -20.90 -3.33
CA SER A 108 11.01 -21.79 -2.20
C SER A 108 9.81 -21.74 -1.25
N ASP A 109 8.96 -22.77 -1.32
CA ASP A 109 7.95 -23.00 -0.28
C ASP A 109 8.71 -23.26 1.02
N PHE A 110 8.86 -22.25 1.88
CA PHE A 110 9.56 -22.35 3.17
C PHE A 110 8.61 -22.83 4.29
N ARG A 111 7.64 -23.68 3.93
CA ARG A 111 6.70 -24.32 4.85
C ARG A 111 7.25 -25.60 5.45
#